data_AF-A0A9D1KC98-F1
#
_entry.id   AF-A0A9D1KC98-F1
#
_cell.length_a   1.000
_cell.length_b   1.000
_cell.length_c   1.000
_cell.angle_alpha   90.00
_cell.angle_beta   90.00
_cell.angle_gamma   90.00
#
_symmetry.space_group_name_H-M   'P 1'
#
loop_
_entity.id
_entity.type
_entity.pdbx_description
1 polymer ?
#
loop_
_entity_poly.entity_id
_entity_poly.type
_entity_poly.pdbx_seq_one_letter_code
_entity_poly.pdbx_strand_id
1 'polypeptide(L)'
;MKITKYIGKLVYDYNYNKALNIWNNRINIDMTITKMKGTLYIQADGASVNTRIADENGSTWRENKLGIFFSDDDMYKRKDKSNIINHKEYVSYIGNVETFKILVFAKAVELKYWEYEKIVFISDGATWIRNMIDELFPEAIQILDKFHLIENINDYGKFIFNDDTKKVEKFRDKIIGYCYSREYNLIVKELKKYKDITIPKTVCNLPVYL
;
A
#
# COMPACT_ATOMS: atom_id res chain seq x y z
N MET A 1 25.18 -25.33 -14.63
CA MET A 1 24.11 -24.33 -14.39
C MET A 1 22.84 -25.05 -13.96
N LYS A 2 22.19 -24.68 -12.84
CA LYS A 2 20.91 -25.31 -12.46
C LYS A 2 19.80 -24.80 -13.39
N ILE A 3 19.16 -25.67 -14.17
CA ILE A 3 18.15 -25.31 -15.19
C ILE A 3 17.05 -24.40 -14.59
N THR A 4 16.57 -24.70 -13.39
CA THR A 4 15.56 -23.88 -12.67
C THR A 4 15.99 -22.43 -12.49
N LYS A 5 17.27 -22.17 -12.16
CA LYS A 5 17.77 -20.80 -12.00
C LYS A 5 17.81 -20.05 -13.33
N TYR A 6 18.20 -20.75 -14.39
CA TYR A 6 18.27 -20.18 -15.74
C TYR A 6 16.87 -19.83 -16.27
N ILE A 7 15.92 -20.77 -16.23
CA ILE A 7 14.55 -20.52 -16.66
C ILE A 7 13.89 -19.43 -15.81
N GLY A 8 14.07 -19.47 -14.49
CA GLY A 8 13.55 -18.43 -13.60
C GLY A 8 14.09 -17.03 -13.95
N LYS A 9 15.38 -16.93 -14.29
CA LYS A 9 15.97 -15.68 -14.77
C LYS A 9 15.36 -15.20 -16.09
N LEU A 10 15.17 -16.09 -17.06
CA LEU A 10 14.55 -15.72 -18.35
C LEU A 10 13.12 -15.22 -18.18
N VAL A 11 12.32 -15.89 -17.34
CA VAL A 11 10.93 -15.47 -17.05
C VAL A 11 10.92 -14.12 -16.33
N TYR A 12 11.80 -13.92 -15.36
CA TYR A 12 11.96 -12.65 -14.67
C TYR A 12 12.35 -11.52 -15.63
N ASP A 13 13.39 -11.73 -16.45
CA ASP A 13 13.89 -10.72 -17.39
C ASP A 13 12.82 -10.39 -18.43
N TYR A 14 12.08 -11.39 -18.93
CA TYR A 14 10.96 -11.18 -19.86
C TYR A 14 9.85 -10.32 -19.24
N ASN A 15 9.37 -10.67 -18.04
CA ASN A 15 8.31 -9.93 -17.36
C ASN A 15 8.77 -8.49 -17.03
N TYR A 16 10.00 -8.33 -16.57
CA TYR A 16 10.58 -7.02 -16.28
C TYR A 16 10.69 -6.16 -17.54
N ASN A 17 11.23 -6.70 -18.64
CA ASN A 17 11.33 -5.97 -19.91
C ASN A 17 9.97 -5.61 -20.49
N LYS A 18 8.96 -6.49 -20.35
CA LYS A 18 7.57 -6.18 -20.72
C LYS A 18 7.03 -5.01 -19.90
N ALA A 19 7.22 -5.02 -18.59
CA ALA A 19 6.79 -3.92 -17.72
C ALA A 19 7.51 -2.61 -18.06
N LEU A 20 8.81 -2.66 -18.31
CA LEU A 20 9.60 -1.50 -18.72
C LEU A 20 9.13 -0.95 -20.08
N ASN A 21 8.78 -1.81 -21.02
CA ASN A 21 8.22 -1.39 -22.30
C ASN A 21 6.86 -0.68 -22.14
N ILE A 22 5.98 -1.21 -21.28
CA ILE A 22 4.71 -0.54 -20.94
C ILE A 22 4.97 0.82 -20.30
N TRP A 23 5.89 0.88 -19.33
CA TRP A 23 6.25 2.13 -18.65
C TRP A 23 6.79 3.19 -19.61
N ASN A 24 7.73 2.82 -20.47
CA ASN A 24 8.36 3.75 -21.41
C ASN A 24 7.40 4.25 -22.48
N ASN A 25 6.37 3.47 -22.82
CA ASN A 25 5.35 3.84 -23.80
C ASN A 25 4.02 4.26 -23.16
N ARG A 26 4.00 4.59 -21.86
CA ARG A 26 2.76 4.87 -21.10
C ARG A 26 1.90 5.99 -21.69
N ILE A 27 2.52 6.96 -22.36
CA ILE A 27 1.82 8.06 -23.06
C ILE A 27 1.04 7.60 -24.30
N ASN A 28 1.35 6.41 -24.83
CA ASN A 28 0.77 5.85 -26.06
C ASN A 28 -0.18 4.68 -25.76
N ILE A 29 -0.54 4.45 -24.49
CA ILE A 29 -1.48 3.39 -24.13
C ILE A 29 -2.86 3.78 -24.65
N ASP A 30 -3.46 2.92 -25.48
CA ASP A 30 -4.85 3.06 -25.89
C ASP A 30 -5.77 2.76 -24.69
N MET A 31 -6.37 3.83 -24.16
CA MET A 31 -7.31 3.78 -23.04
C MET A 31 -8.77 3.81 -23.52
N THR A 32 -9.05 3.36 -24.74
CA THR A 32 -10.41 3.17 -25.23
C THR A 32 -11.17 2.20 -24.31
N ILE A 33 -12.28 2.67 -23.75
CA ILE A 33 -13.11 1.88 -22.85
C ILE A 33 -13.99 0.96 -23.70
N THR A 34 -13.79 -0.35 -23.58
CA THR A 34 -14.63 -1.33 -24.29
C THR A 34 -15.81 -1.80 -23.45
N LYS A 35 -15.60 -1.93 -22.14
CA LYS A 35 -16.61 -2.30 -21.16
C LYS A 35 -16.25 -1.69 -19.81
N MET A 36 -17.22 -1.06 -19.16
CA MET A 36 -17.06 -0.60 -17.79
C MET A 36 -17.19 -1.77 -16.81
N LYS A 37 -16.24 -1.83 -15.88
CA LYS A 37 -16.11 -2.79 -14.77
C LYS A 37 -16.39 -2.09 -13.45
N GLY A 38 -16.61 -2.85 -12.38
CA GLY A 38 -16.85 -2.31 -11.05
C GLY A 38 -15.62 -1.63 -10.44
N THR A 39 -15.21 -2.10 -9.26
CA THR A 39 -14.08 -1.57 -8.51
C THR A 39 -12.84 -2.44 -8.73
N LEU A 40 -11.72 -1.82 -9.06
CA LEU A 40 -10.40 -2.43 -8.93
C LEU A 40 -9.83 -2.10 -7.55
N TYR A 41 -9.55 -3.12 -6.76
CA TYR A 41 -8.83 -3.00 -5.50
C TYR A 41 -7.36 -3.30 -5.72
N ILE A 42 -6.50 -2.42 -5.21
CA ILE A 42 -5.05 -2.60 -5.19
C ILE A 42 -4.62 -2.53 -3.72
N GLN A 43 -3.87 -3.51 -3.25
CA GLN A 43 -3.26 -3.49 -1.92
C GLN A 43 -1.75 -3.44 -2.08
N ALA A 44 -1.07 -2.62 -1.27
CA ALA A 44 0.39 -2.65 -1.21
C ALA A 44 0.91 -2.59 0.22
N ASP A 45 1.97 -3.36 0.47
CA ASP A 45 2.67 -3.40 1.76
C ASP A 45 4.13 -3.87 1.57
N GLY A 46 4.97 -3.61 2.57
CA GLY A 46 6.33 -4.10 2.70
C GLY A 46 6.41 -5.25 3.71
N ALA A 47 7.08 -6.35 3.34
CA ALA A 47 7.33 -7.48 4.24
C ALA A 47 8.83 -7.72 4.38
N SER A 48 9.30 -7.85 5.63
CA SER A 48 10.69 -8.21 5.91
C SER A 48 10.94 -9.69 5.63
N VAL A 49 11.93 -9.99 4.80
CA VAL A 49 12.34 -11.35 4.42
C VAL A 49 13.82 -11.53 4.74
N ASN A 50 14.15 -12.59 5.46
CA ASN A 50 15.55 -12.95 5.71
C ASN A 50 16.11 -13.71 4.51
N THR A 51 17.22 -13.24 3.96
CA THR A 51 17.92 -13.86 2.83
C THR A 51 19.24 -14.47 3.28
N ARG A 52 19.93 -15.19 2.40
CA ARG A 52 21.23 -15.80 2.74
C ARG A 52 22.43 -14.90 2.44
N ILE A 53 22.21 -13.75 1.83
CA ILE A 53 23.27 -12.88 1.31
C ILE A 53 23.18 -11.54 2.06
N ALA A 54 24.26 -11.17 2.73
CA ALA A 54 24.37 -9.90 3.41
C ALA A 54 24.48 -8.74 2.40
N ASP A 55 23.97 -7.56 2.77
CA ASP A 55 24.28 -6.32 2.04
C ASP A 55 25.65 -5.78 2.48
N GLU A 56 26.02 -4.63 1.95
CA GLU A 56 27.24 -3.88 2.30
C GLU A 56 27.35 -3.55 3.79
N ASN A 57 26.22 -3.50 4.52
CA ASN A 57 26.17 -3.24 5.95
C ASN A 57 26.11 -4.52 6.80
N GLY A 58 26.26 -5.70 6.17
CA GLY A 58 26.23 -6.99 6.86
C GLY A 58 24.82 -7.52 7.16
N SER A 59 23.75 -6.81 6.79
CA SER A 59 22.37 -7.24 7.05
C SER A 59 21.92 -8.25 6.01
N THR A 60 21.30 -9.35 6.45
CA THR A 60 20.69 -10.34 5.57
C THR A 60 19.19 -10.11 5.33
N TRP A 61 18.60 -9.15 6.04
CA TRP A 61 17.19 -8.77 5.89
C TRP A 61 16.99 -7.90 4.66
N ARG A 62 15.90 -8.17 3.94
CA ARG A 62 15.45 -7.38 2.80
C ARG A 62 13.97 -7.12 2.94
N GLU A 63 13.53 -5.97 2.46
CA GLU A 63 12.10 -5.69 2.32
C GLU A 63 11.64 -6.19 0.94
N ASN A 64 10.65 -7.08 0.95
CA ASN A 64 9.86 -7.43 -0.22
C ASN A 64 8.65 -6.50 -0.31
N LYS A 65 8.50 -5.83 -1.44
CA LYS A 65 7.32 -5.03 -1.74
C LYS A 65 6.30 -5.93 -2.42
N LEU A 66 5.08 -5.93 -1.92
CA LEU A 66 4.00 -6.76 -2.44
C LEU A 66 2.83 -5.88 -2.88
N GLY A 67 2.33 -6.13 -4.08
CA GLY A 67 1.11 -5.57 -4.63
C GLY A 67 0.11 -6.69 -4.91
N ILE A 68 -1.15 -6.51 -4.52
CA ILE A 68 -2.24 -7.45 -4.79
C ILE A 68 -3.35 -6.71 -5.52
N PHE A 69 -3.86 -7.29 -6.60
CA PHE A 69 -4.94 -6.73 -7.40
C PHE A 69 -6.12 -7.69 -7.43
N PHE A 70 -7.34 -7.16 -7.27
CA PHE A 70 -8.57 -7.92 -7.42
C PHE A 70 -9.74 -7.00 -7.73
N SER A 71 -10.82 -7.54 -8.28
CA SER A 71 -12.04 -6.79 -8.57
C SER A 71 -13.25 -7.35 -7.84
N ASP A 72 -14.23 -6.50 -7.54
CA ASP A 72 -15.55 -6.93 -7.08
C ASP A 72 -16.41 -7.59 -8.17
N ASP A 73 -16.01 -7.46 -9.45
CA ASP A 73 -16.59 -8.23 -10.55
C ASP A 73 -16.26 -9.74 -10.42
N ASP A 74 -15.13 -10.08 -9.78
CA ASP A 74 -14.65 -11.45 -9.58
C ASP A 74 -14.81 -11.92 -8.12
N MET A 75 -15.96 -11.60 -7.51
CA MET A 75 -16.28 -11.96 -6.13
C MET A 75 -17.55 -12.81 -5.99
N TYR A 76 -17.48 -13.84 -5.15
CA TYR A 76 -18.64 -14.59 -4.71
C TYR A 76 -19.17 -14.03 -3.38
N LYS A 77 -20.40 -13.51 -3.39
CA LYS A 77 -21.09 -13.02 -2.19
C LYS A 77 -21.85 -14.16 -1.52
N ARG A 78 -21.47 -14.49 -0.28
CA ARG A 78 -22.13 -15.54 0.51
C ARG A 78 -23.34 -14.97 1.26
N LYS A 79 -24.28 -15.85 1.62
CA LYS A 79 -25.50 -15.49 2.38
C LYS A 79 -25.21 -14.89 3.76
N ASP A 80 -24.09 -15.28 4.36
CA ASP A 80 -23.61 -14.77 5.66
C ASP A 80 -22.92 -13.39 5.56
N LYS A 81 -22.98 -12.75 4.39
CA LYS A 81 -22.32 -11.47 4.06
C LYS A 81 -20.79 -11.54 3.99
N SER A 82 -20.18 -12.72 4.11
CA SER A 82 -18.77 -12.90 3.76
C SER A 82 -18.60 -12.93 2.24
N ASN A 83 -17.46 -12.49 1.75
CA ASN A 83 -17.14 -12.50 0.33
C ASN A 83 -15.88 -13.33 0.08
N ILE A 84 -15.86 -14.04 -1.04
CA ILE A 84 -14.65 -14.70 -1.56
C ILE A 84 -14.19 -13.93 -2.79
N ILE A 85 -12.91 -13.60 -2.83
CA ILE A 85 -12.25 -13.10 -4.04
C ILE A 85 -11.81 -14.33 -4.84
N ASN A 86 -12.35 -14.51 -6.04
CA ASN A 86 -12.07 -15.68 -6.87
C ASN A 86 -10.76 -15.55 -7.65
N HIS A 87 -10.40 -14.32 -8.02
CA HIS A 87 -9.20 -14.04 -8.80
C HIS A 87 -8.37 -12.93 -8.15
N LYS A 88 -7.07 -13.18 -8.02
CA LYS A 88 -6.08 -12.23 -7.49
C LYS A 88 -4.84 -12.29 -8.36
N GLU A 89 -4.33 -11.12 -8.68
CA GLU A 89 -3.03 -10.96 -9.33
C GLU A 89 -2.04 -10.37 -8.33
N TYR A 90 -0.77 -10.74 -8.47
CA TYR A 90 0.28 -10.35 -7.55
C TYR A 90 1.46 -9.73 -8.28
N VAL A 91 2.04 -8.71 -7.68
CA VAL A 91 3.34 -8.14 -8.05
C VAL A 91 4.22 -8.20 -6.81
N SER A 92 5.38 -8.83 -6.90
CA SER A 92 6.32 -8.92 -5.78
C SER A 92 7.70 -8.51 -6.24
N TYR A 93 8.39 -7.69 -5.45
CA TYR A 93 9.73 -7.23 -5.79
C TYR A 93 10.59 -6.99 -4.55
N ILE A 94 11.76 -7.65 -4.52
CA ILE A 94 12.81 -7.38 -3.56
C ILE A 94 13.79 -6.39 -4.22
N GLY A 95 13.66 -5.12 -3.88
CA GLY A 95 14.49 -4.06 -4.42
C GLY A 95 13.94 -2.66 -4.12
N ASN A 96 14.32 -1.69 -4.95
CA ASN A 96 13.91 -0.29 -4.78
C ASN A 96 12.43 -0.06 -5.15
N VAL A 97 11.89 1.07 -4.67
CA VAL A 97 10.50 1.48 -4.90
C VAL A 97 10.25 1.85 -6.37
N GLU A 98 11.22 2.48 -7.06
CA GLU A 98 11.04 2.92 -8.45
C GLU A 98 10.75 1.76 -9.41
N THR A 99 11.48 0.65 -9.26
CA THR A 99 11.22 -0.57 -10.04
C THR A 99 9.88 -1.18 -9.64
N PHE A 100 9.55 -1.24 -8.34
CA PHE A 100 8.27 -1.79 -7.90
C PHE A 100 7.09 -1.00 -8.48
N LYS A 101 7.17 0.33 -8.51
CA LYS A 101 6.20 1.23 -9.14
C LYS A 101 5.97 0.88 -10.62
N ILE A 102 7.04 0.66 -11.38
CA ILE A 102 6.96 0.23 -12.80
C ILE A 102 6.17 -1.08 -12.93
N LEU A 103 6.45 -2.05 -12.06
CA LEU A 103 5.78 -3.35 -12.08
C LEU A 103 4.29 -3.25 -11.70
N VAL A 104 3.96 -2.44 -10.69
CA VAL A 104 2.58 -2.15 -10.27
C VAL A 104 1.80 -1.50 -11.41
N PHE A 105 2.36 -0.46 -12.03
CA PHE A 105 1.73 0.21 -13.16
C PHE A 105 1.51 -0.74 -14.33
N ALA A 106 2.52 -1.53 -14.71
CA ALA A 106 2.39 -2.50 -15.78
C ALA A 106 1.27 -3.52 -15.52
N LYS A 107 1.15 -4.01 -14.27
CA LYS A 107 0.05 -4.92 -13.90
C LYS A 107 -1.32 -4.23 -13.98
N ALA A 108 -1.44 -2.98 -13.53
CA ALA A 108 -2.68 -2.21 -13.66
C ALA A 108 -3.08 -2.01 -15.13
N VAL A 109 -2.11 -1.74 -16.02
CA VAL A 109 -2.33 -1.64 -17.47
C VAL A 109 -2.78 -2.98 -18.06
N GLU A 110 -2.16 -4.10 -17.65
CA GLU A 110 -2.61 -5.44 -18.08
C GLU A 110 -4.06 -5.73 -17.68
N LEU A 111 -4.48 -5.25 -16.50
CA LEU A 111 -5.86 -5.36 -16.02
C LEU A 111 -6.82 -4.34 -16.65
N LYS A 112 -6.31 -3.43 -17.47
CA LYS A 112 -7.01 -2.29 -18.06
C LYS A 112 -7.66 -1.42 -16.99
N TYR A 113 -6.85 -0.88 -16.07
CA TYR A 113 -7.34 -0.13 -14.93
C TYR A 113 -8.30 1.03 -15.30
N TRP A 114 -8.16 1.62 -16.49
CA TRP A 114 -9.06 2.66 -17.03
C TRP A 114 -10.48 2.16 -17.35
N GLU A 115 -10.71 0.85 -17.40
CA GLU A 115 -12.03 0.26 -17.60
C GLU A 115 -12.81 0.07 -16.29
N TYR A 116 -12.26 0.45 -15.13
CA TYR A 116 -12.97 0.35 -13.85
C TYR A 116 -13.57 1.69 -13.44
N GLU A 117 -14.80 1.68 -12.93
CA GLU A 117 -15.46 2.88 -12.42
C GLU A 117 -14.70 3.51 -11.24
N LYS A 118 -14.03 2.65 -10.45
CA LYS A 118 -13.31 3.05 -9.24
C LYS A 118 -12.04 2.26 -9.06
N ILE A 119 -11.02 2.96 -8.58
CA ILE A 119 -9.80 2.37 -8.06
C ILE A 119 -9.78 2.63 -6.55
N VAL A 120 -9.66 1.56 -5.78
CA VAL A 120 -9.51 1.63 -4.32
C VAL A 120 -8.14 1.08 -3.96
N PHE A 121 -7.31 1.90 -3.34
CA PHE A 121 -5.98 1.53 -2.90
C PHE A 121 -5.97 1.34 -1.39
N ILE A 122 -5.49 0.20 -0.91
CA ILE A 122 -5.42 -0.14 0.51
C ILE A 122 -3.95 -0.30 0.92
N SER A 123 -3.51 0.40 1.94
CA SER A 123 -2.11 0.33 2.40
C SER A 123 -1.95 0.71 3.86
N ASP A 124 -0.74 0.49 4.39
CA ASP A 124 -0.31 0.92 5.72
C ASP A 124 -0.12 2.45 5.85
N GLY A 125 -0.17 3.19 4.73
CA GLY A 125 0.04 4.64 4.66
C GLY A 125 1.52 5.07 4.64
N ALA A 126 2.46 4.15 4.41
CA ALA A 126 3.87 4.50 4.25
C ALA A 126 4.06 5.59 3.18
N THR A 127 4.96 6.54 3.42
CA THR A 127 5.17 7.69 2.52
C THR A 127 5.53 7.27 1.10
N TRP A 128 6.32 6.20 0.93
CA TRP A 128 6.67 5.72 -0.40
C TRP A 128 5.47 5.12 -1.14
N ILE A 129 4.51 4.50 -0.44
CA ILE A 129 3.27 3.99 -1.04
C ILE A 129 2.37 5.17 -1.44
N ARG A 130 2.20 6.16 -0.56
CA ARG A 130 1.38 7.36 -0.87
C ARG A 130 1.91 8.10 -2.11
N ASN A 131 3.22 8.36 -2.15
CA ASN A 131 3.85 8.98 -3.31
C ASN A 131 3.64 8.16 -4.59
N MET A 132 3.73 6.83 -4.50
CA MET A 132 3.48 5.93 -5.62
C MET A 132 2.02 5.99 -6.09
N ILE A 133 1.05 6.02 -5.16
CA ILE A 133 -0.37 6.12 -5.49
C ILE A 133 -0.66 7.46 -6.17
N ASP A 134 -0.19 8.57 -5.58
CA ASP A 134 -0.43 9.91 -6.12
C ASP A 134 0.16 10.10 -7.52
N GLU A 135 1.29 9.42 -7.81
CA GLU A 135 1.91 9.43 -9.13
C GLU A 135 1.17 8.55 -10.16
N LEU A 136 0.75 7.34 -9.76
CA LEU A 136 0.21 6.35 -10.70
C LEU A 136 -1.31 6.43 -10.88
N PHE A 137 -2.04 6.70 -9.79
CA PHE A 137 -3.49 6.63 -9.69
C PHE A 137 -4.00 7.81 -8.84
N PRO A 138 -3.82 9.08 -9.29
CA PRO A 138 -4.26 10.26 -8.54
C PRO A 138 -5.77 10.28 -8.25
N GLU A 139 -6.56 9.51 -8.98
CA GLU A 139 -8.00 9.31 -8.79
C GLU A 139 -8.37 8.26 -7.73
N ALA A 140 -7.39 7.50 -7.23
CA ALA A 140 -7.65 6.37 -6.36
C ALA A 140 -8.17 6.80 -4.98
N ILE A 141 -9.21 6.10 -4.52
CA ILE A 141 -9.68 6.20 -3.14
C ILE A 141 -8.68 5.45 -2.25
N GLN A 142 -7.97 6.15 -1.39
CA GLN A 142 -7.00 5.56 -0.46
C GLN A 142 -7.70 5.16 0.85
N ILE A 143 -7.59 3.88 1.22
CA ILE A 143 -8.09 3.33 2.48
C ILE A 143 -6.90 2.90 3.33
N LEU A 144 -6.77 3.53 4.48
CA LEU A 144 -5.71 3.22 5.43
C LEU A 144 -6.00 1.92 6.18
N ASP A 145 -4.98 1.09 6.34
CA ASP A 145 -5.06 -0.10 7.17
C ASP A 145 -5.33 0.27 8.64
N LYS A 146 -6.41 -0.31 9.19
CA LYS A 146 -6.87 -0.01 10.54
C LYS A 146 -5.86 -0.43 11.60
N PHE A 147 -5.18 -1.56 11.43
CA PHE A 147 -4.29 -2.09 12.47
C PHE A 147 -3.01 -1.25 12.53
N HIS A 148 -2.45 -0.89 11.38
CA HIS A 148 -1.32 0.05 11.31
C HIS A 148 -1.69 1.43 11.86
N LEU A 149 -2.91 1.92 11.59
CA LEU A 149 -3.39 3.16 12.20
C LEU A 149 -3.38 3.08 13.74
N ILE A 150 -3.88 1.98 14.32
CA ILE A 150 -3.92 1.79 15.78
C ILE A 150 -2.52 1.72 16.36
N GLU A 151 -1.60 1.00 15.72
CA GLU A 151 -0.19 0.92 16.14
C GLU A 151 0.47 2.30 16.14
N ASN A 152 0.36 3.03 15.02
CA ASN A 152 0.89 4.38 14.89
C ASN A 152 0.29 5.36 15.92
N ILE A 153 -1.01 5.23 16.25
CA ILE A 153 -1.64 6.03 17.30
C ILE A 153 -1.03 5.73 18.67
N ASN A 154 -0.79 4.46 18.99
CA ASN A 154 -0.18 4.09 20.26
C ASN A 154 1.25 4.62 20.37
N ASP A 155 2.07 4.41 19.34
CA ASP A 155 3.49 4.81 19.37
C ASP A 155 3.66 6.33 19.37
N TYR A 156 2.84 7.05 18.60
CA TYR A 156 2.77 8.51 18.68
C TYR A 156 2.32 8.97 20.07
N GLY A 157 1.29 8.32 20.64
CA GLY A 157 0.79 8.59 21.98
C GLY A 157 1.88 8.42 23.05
N LYS A 158 2.59 7.28 23.03
CA LYS A 158 3.72 6.99 23.94
C LYS A 158 4.76 8.10 23.88
N PHE A 159 5.09 8.56 22.68
CA PHE A 159 6.02 9.65 22.49
C PHE A 159 5.52 10.97 23.09
N ILE A 160 4.31 11.43 22.77
CA ILE A 160 3.81 12.75 23.23
C ILE A 160 3.43 12.79 24.72
N PHE A 161 3.22 11.62 25.34
CA PHE A 161 2.86 11.52 26.76
C PHE A 161 3.96 10.89 27.63
N ASN A 162 5.18 10.74 27.11
CA ASN A 162 6.32 10.13 27.81
C ASN A 162 5.93 8.78 28.47
N ASP A 163 5.33 7.89 27.69
CA ASP A 163 4.89 6.54 28.10
C ASP A 163 3.85 6.50 29.25
N ASP A 164 3.13 7.59 29.53
CA ASP A 164 1.98 7.56 30.46
C ASP A 164 0.83 6.75 29.87
N THR A 165 0.77 5.46 30.21
CA THR A 165 -0.19 4.48 29.67
C THR A 165 -1.64 4.97 29.71
N LYS A 166 -2.07 5.62 30.80
CA LYS A 166 -3.45 6.10 30.93
C LYS A 166 -3.76 7.22 29.94
N LYS A 167 -2.81 8.13 29.69
CA LYS A 167 -2.96 9.18 28.69
C LYS A 167 -2.93 8.62 27.27
N VAL A 168 -2.03 7.66 27.00
CA VAL A 168 -1.94 6.97 25.70
C VAL A 168 -3.25 6.26 25.36
N GLU A 169 -3.78 5.47 26.28
CA GLU A 169 -5.06 4.76 26.09
C GLU A 169 -6.21 5.73 25.85
N LYS A 170 -6.32 6.78 26.68
CA LYS A 170 -7.37 7.79 26.50
C LYS A 170 -7.27 8.52 25.16
N PHE A 171 -6.06 8.84 24.71
CA PHE A 171 -5.83 9.46 23.41
C PHE A 171 -6.20 8.49 22.27
N ARG A 172 -5.73 7.23 22.36
CA ARG A 172 -6.04 6.18 21.39
C ARG A 172 -7.54 5.98 21.23
N ASP A 173 -8.24 5.74 22.33
CA ASP A 173 -9.67 5.44 22.31
C ASP A 173 -10.48 6.62 21.77
N LYS A 174 -10.02 7.85 22.03
CA LYS A 174 -10.61 9.07 21.48
C LYS A 174 -10.46 9.17 19.96
N ILE A 175 -9.25 9.00 19.43
CA ILE A 175 -9.01 9.06 17.97
C ILE A 175 -9.77 7.92 17.27
N ILE A 176 -9.69 6.70 17.78
CA ILE A 176 -10.42 5.55 17.24
C ILE A 176 -11.94 5.78 17.29
N GLY A 177 -12.45 6.33 18.39
CA GLY A 177 -13.85 6.71 18.54
C GLY A 177 -14.32 7.62 17.42
N TYR A 178 -13.55 8.67 17.11
CA TYR A 178 -13.84 9.59 16.02
C TYR A 178 -13.82 8.93 14.63
N CYS A 179 -12.95 7.94 14.40
CA CYS A 179 -12.96 7.17 13.16
C CYS A 179 -14.29 6.43 12.96
N TYR A 180 -14.82 5.79 14.02
CA TYR A 180 -16.07 5.04 13.95
C TYR A 180 -17.32 5.92 13.90
N SER A 181 -17.32 7.04 14.61
CA SER A 181 -18.42 8.01 14.59
C SER A 181 -18.40 8.92 13.35
N ARG A 182 -17.35 8.82 12.50
CA ARG A 182 -17.12 9.65 11.31
C ARG A 182 -16.90 11.12 11.62
N GLU A 183 -16.43 11.43 12.82
CA GLU A 183 -16.14 12.79 13.29
C GLU A 183 -14.71 13.21 12.94
N TYR A 184 -14.33 13.08 11.67
CA TYR A 184 -12.94 13.26 11.21
C TYR A 184 -12.36 14.66 11.52
N ASN A 185 -13.22 15.69 11.55
CA ASN A 185 -12.81 17.05 11.94
C ASN A 185 -12.30 17.12 13.40
N LEU A 186 -12.80 16.24 14.29
CA LEU A 186 -12.33 16.18 15.68
C LEU A 186 -10.95 15.52 15.78
N ILE A 187 -10.61 14.60 14.88
CA ILE A 187 -9.25 14.04 14.76
C ILE A 187 -8.27 15.18 14.43
N VAL A 188 -8.58 15.97 13.39
CA VAL A 188 -7.74 17.12 12.99
C VAL A 188 -7.60 18.12 14.13
N LYS A 189 -8.69 18.44 14.82
CA LYS A 189 -8.67 19.35 15.99
C LYS A 189 -7.81 18.82 17.12
N GLU A 190 -7.83 17.51 17.37
CA GLU A 190 -7.02 16.89 18.42
C GLU A 190 -5.53 16.89 18.05
N LEU A 191 -5.19 16.48 16.82
CA LEU A 191 -3.80 16.40 16.35
C LEU A 191 -3.14 17.78 16.23
N LYS A 192 -3.92 18.83 15.93
CA LYS A 192 -3.42 20.23 15.91
C LYS A 192 -2.82 20.70 17.23
N LYS A 193 -3.17 20.08 18.37
CA LYS A 193 -2.57 20.41 19.68
C LYS A 193 -1.09 20.04 19.78
N TYR A 194 -0.63 19.15 18.88
CA TYR A 194 0.71 18.57 18.89
C TYR A 194 1.50 18.91 17.63
N LYS A 195 1.01 19.85 16.80
CA LYS A 195 1.60 20.18 15.49
C LYS A 195 3.03 20.73 15.57
N ASP A 196 3.40 21.34 16.69
CA ASP A 196 4.69 22.01 16.88
C ASP A 196 5.73 21.09 17.56
N ILE A 197 5.38 19.82 17.81
CA ILE A 197 6.29 18.83 18.41
C ILE A 197 7.19 18.26 17.31
N THR A 198 8.50 18.24 17.57
CA THR A 198 9.46 17.56 16.70
C THR A 198 9.41 16.05 16.94
N ILE A 199 8.90 15.30 15.97
CA ILE A 199 8.77 13.84 16.04
C ILE A 199 10.05 13.19 15.49
N PRO A 200 10.65 12.21 16.21
CA PRO A 200 11.80 11.47 15.70
C PRO A 200 11.40 10.62 14.49
N LYS A 201 12.36 10.32 13.61
CA LYS A 201 12.11 9.51 12.39
C LYS A 201 11.57 8.10 12.67
N THR A 202 11.73 7.60 13.89
CA THR A 202 11.27 6.28 14.33
C THR A 202 9.81 6.26 14.77
N VAL A 203 9.14 7.41 14.86
CA VAL A 203 7.74 7.53 15.28
C VAL A 203 6.93 8.12 14.13
N CYS A 204 5.80 7.50 13.80
CA CYS A 204 4.91 8.00 12.76
C CYS A 204 4.32 9.36 13.16
N ASN A 205 4.50 10.38 12.31
CA ASN A 205 3.91 11.70 12.52
C ASN A 205 2.42 11.69 12.13
N LEU A 206 1.55 11.40 13.10
CA LEU A 206 0.09 11.29 12.88
C LEU A 206 -0.54 12.46 12.10
N PRO A 207 -0.25 13.74 12.41
CA PRO A 207 -0.75 14.88 11.62
C PRO A 207 -0.44 14.85 10.12
N VAL A 208 0.62 14.17 9.70
CA VAL A 208 1.01 14.02 8.29
C VAL A 208 0.55 12.68 7.72
N TYR A 209 0.33 11.71 8.58
CA TYR A 209 -0.10 10.35 8.25
C TYR A 209 -1.60 10.25 7.91
N LEU A 210 -2.42 10.96 8.69
CA LEU A 210 -3.88 11.06 8.57
C LEU A 210 -4.30 12.28 7.74
#